data_AF-A0A924S623-F1
#
_entry.id   AF-A0A924S623-F1
#
_cell.length_a   1.000
_cell.length_b   1.000
_cell.length_c   1.000
_cell.angle_alpha   90.00
_cell.angle_beta   90.00
_cell.angle_gamma   90.00
#
_symmetry.space_group_name_H-M   'P 1'
#
loop_
_entity.id
_entity.type
_entity.pdbx_description
1 polymer ?
#
loop_
_entity_poly.entity_id
_entity_poly.type
_entity_poly.pdbx_seq_one_letter_code
_entity_poly.pdbx_strand_id
1 'polypeptide(L)'
;SGMWQFVPATGKDFDLKQNIFRDDRRDVLASTRAALDYLQRLHDMFGDWRLALAAYNCGQGTVQRAIVRNQKAGRPTDYESLSLPVETRQYVPKLQAVKNIVLHPEAYSLTLPPVGNHPYFLSVPIERDIDVDTAAKLANVPIDEFRMLNPQLDKPVILASGTPQVLLPYDNADDFVRAVKSHEGALASWTVYLVGKTMRPADAAKLVGMSEAELREVNHIPARMLVKSGSTLLVPRSAQHIADVSLTVADSAALSLAPDLPPTRRVNMRVGKGGETVASVARRWHVAPSEVAAWNHVAGSGKFSAGSAAVLFPPRSTSLARAPSHPAAGKSTQVAKAAPTARTGRAKIQVAQTPNARSGTHVASSKAPHKARTVVARKAGGGVAKSAARTKVAPP
;
A
#
# COMPACT_ATOMS: atom_id res chain seq x y z
N SER A 1 3.55 -7.27 -2.56
CA SER A 1 3.13 -6.14 -3.43
C SER A 1 3.03 -6.64 -4.85
N GLY A 2 1.82 -6.60 -5.42
CA GLY A 2 1.56 -7.04 -6.80
C GLY A 2 1.79 -8.53 -7.06
N MET A 3 1.44 -8.98 -8.26
CA MET A 3 1.54 -10.39 -8.66
C MET A 3 2.97 -10.93 -8.54
N TRP A 4 3.96 -10.12 -8.89
CA TRP A 4 5.37 -10.50 -8.95
C TRP A 4 6.16 -10.21 -7.65
N GLN A 5 5.51 -9.67 -6.63
CA GLN A 5 6.10 -9.44 -5.31
C GLN A 5 7.37 -8.55 -5.29
N PHE A 6 7.47 -7.57 -6.20
CA PHE A 6 8.59 -6.63 -6.23
C PHE A 6 8.71 -5.85 -4.91
N VAL A 7 9.89 -5.89 -4.29
CA VAL A 7 10.26 -4.98 -3.21
C VAL A 7 10.47 -3.56 -3.76
N PRO A 8 10.20 -2.49 -2.98
CA PRO A 8 10.23 -1.11 -3.48
C PRO A 8 11.53 -0.70 -4.19
N ALA A 9 12.69 -1.10 -3.66
CA ALA A 9 14.00 -0.78 -4.23
C ALA A 9 14.17 -1.42 -5.61
N THR A 10 13.99 -2.74 -5.71
CA THR A 10 14.07 -3.46 -6.99
C THR A 10 13.03 -2.94 -7.98
N GLY A 11 11.81 -2.62 -7.55
CA GLY A 11 10.81 -2.05 -8.44
C GLY A 11 11.30 -0.75 -9.10
N LYS A 12 12.00 0.12 -8.36
CA LYS A 12 12.59 1.35 -8.93
C LYS A 12 13.71 1.05 -9.93
N ASP A 13 14.52 0.02 -9.68
CA ASP A 13 15.59 -0.39 -10.61
C ASP A 13 15.03 -0.89 -11.96
N PHE A 14 13.76 -1.30 -12.00
CA PHE A 14 13.03 -1.72 -13.20
C PHE A 14 11.95 -0.72 -13.62
N ASP A 15 12.14 0.57 -13.30
CA ASP A 15 11.27 1.68 -13.70
C ASP A 15 9.79 1.56 -13.28
N LEU A 16 9.50 0.77 -12.24
CA LEU A 16 8.16 0.69 -11.65
C LEU A 16 7.93 1.90 -10.73
N LYS A 17 7.14 2.86 -11.21
CA LYS A 17 6.84 4.10 -10.48
C LYS A 17 5.97 3.82 -9.27
N GLN A 18 6.26 4.56 -8.21
CA GLN A 18 5.59 4.45 -6.91
C GLN A 18 5.34 5.85 -6.38
N ASN A 19 4.07 6.27 -6.36
CA ASN A 19 3.63 7.56 -5.85
C ASN A 19 2.24 7.42 -5.19
N ILE A 20 1.64 8.54 -4.77
CA ILE A 20 0.36 8.50 -4.04
C ILE A 20 -0.85 8.06 -4.89
N PHE A 21 -0.74 8.13 -6.23
CA PHE A 21 -1.81 7.79 -7.17
C PHE A 21 -1.63 6.39 -7.76
N ARG A 22 -0.40 5.92 -7.89
CA ARG A 22 -0.07 4.63 -8.50
C ARG A 22 1.10 3.90 -7.85
N ASP A 23 0.99 2.57 -7.84
CA ASP A 23 2.08 1.65 -7.54
C ASP A 23 2.21 0.63 -8.67
N ASP A 24 3.10 0.91 -9.64
CA ASP A 24 3.29 0.09 -10.85
C ASP A 24 3.80 -1.33 -10.54
N ARG A 25 4.25 -1.59 -9.30
CA ARG A 25 4.54 -2.96 -8.86
C ARG A 25 3.30 -3.84 -8.82
N ARG A 26 2.11 -3.24 -8.78
CA ARG A 26 0.81 -3.92 -8.82
C ARG A 26 0.24 -3.97 -10.23
N ASP A 27 0.63 -3.04 -11.11
CA ASP A 27 0.18 -3.00 -12.49
C ASP A 27 0.52 -4.32 -13.20
N VAL A 28 -0.48 -4.96 -13.81
CA VAL A 28 -0.33 -6.30 -14.39
C VAL A 28 0.69 -6.32 -15.52
N LEU A 29 0.69 -5.32 -16.40
CA LEU A 29 1.56 -5.30 -17.57
C LEU A 29 2.98 -4.84 -17.22
N ALA A 30 3.09 -3.72 -16.48
CA ALA A 30 4.38 -3.14 -16.11
C ALA A 30 5.16 -4.09 -15.18
N SER A 31 4.51 -4.64 -14.14
CA SER A 31 5.18 -5.57 -13.24
C SER A 31 5.56 -6.88 -13.93
N THR A 32 4.77 -7.36 -14.90
CA THR A 32 5.13 -8.57 -15.67
C THR A 32 6.33 -8.32 -16.57
N ARG A 33 6.38 -7.18 -17.28
CA ARG A 33 7.56 -6.82 -18.08
C ARG A 33 8.81 -6.73 -17.21
N ALA A 34 8.73 -5.99 -16.10
CA ALA A 34 9.83 -5.87 -15.15
C ALA A 34 10.27 -7.22 -14.57
N ALA A 35 9.33 -8.13 -14.29
CA ALA A 35 9.65 -9.47 -13.77
C ALA A 35 10.41 -10.31 -14.81
N LEU A 36 9.97 -10.28 -16.06
CA LEU A 36 10.64 -10.98 -17.16
C LEU A 36 12.05 -10.41 -17.39
N ASP A 37 12.19 -9.09 -17.43
CA ASP A 37 13.49 -8.42 -17.57
C ASP A 37 14.42 -8.76 -16.40
N TYR A 38 13.89 -8.81 -15.18
CA TYR A 38 14.67 -9.18 -14.01
C TYR A 38 15.12 -10.63 -14.06
N LEU A 39 14.22 -11.56 -14.40
CA LEU A 39 14.55 -12.97 -14.55
C LEU A 39 15.60 -13.19 -15.65
N GLN A 40 15.49 -12.49 -16.77
CA GLN A 40 16.49 -12.52 -17.84
C GLN A 40 17.85 -12.02 -17.33
N ARG A 41 17.89 -10.88 -16.63
CA ARG A 41 19.13 -10.34 -16.04
C ARG A 41 19.78 -11.32 -15.06
N LEU A 42 18.98 -12.01 -14.25
CA LEU A 42 19.47 -13.02 -13.31
C LEU A 42 20.01 -14.26 -14.05
N HIS A 43 19.34 -14.68 -15.12
CA HIS A 43 19.82 -15.76 -15.96
C HIS A 43 21.16 -15.40 -16.62
N ASP A 44 21.28 -14.20 -17.18
CA ASP A 44 22.52 -13.75 -17.82
C ASP A 44 23.68 -13.66 -16.81
N MET A 45 23.38 -13.36 -15.55
CA MET A 45 24.37 -13.31 -14.47
C MET A 45 24.87 -14.69 -14.03
N PHE A 46 23.99 -15.69 -13.98
CA PHE A 46 24.31 -17.01 -13.40
C PHE A 46 24.44 -18.15 -14.42
N GLY A 47 23.96 -17.97 -15.65
CA GLY A 47 23.98 -18.96 -16.72
C GLY A 47 23.09 -20.19 -16.49
N ASP A 48 22.26 -20.19 -15.45
CA ASP A 48 21.38 -21.31 -15.10
C ASP A 48 20.04 -20.79 -14.54
N TRP A 49 18.93 -21.30 -15.09
CA TRP A 49 17.58 -20.88 -14.70
C TRP A 49 17.22 -21.22 -13.26
N ARG A 50 17.76 -22.30 -12.68
CA ARG A 50 17.50 -22.66 -11.28
C ARG A 50 18.20 -21.67 -10.36
N LEU A 51 19.42 -21.26 -10.69
CA LEU A 51 20.13 -20.19 -9.98
C LEU A 51 19.42 -18.83 -10.13
N ALA A 52 18.90 -18.52 -11.32
CA ALA A 52 18.13 -17.31 -11.55
C ALA A 52 16.85 -17.26 -10.69
N LEU A 53 16.06 -18.35 -10.67
CA LEU A 53 14.86 -18.47 -9.85
C LEU A 53 15.19 -18.42 -8.34
N ALA A 54 16.29 -19.06 -7.93
CA ALA A 54 16.76 -18.99 -6.56
C ALA A 54 17.13 -17.55 -6.16
N ALA A 55 17.83 -16.83 -7.04
CA ALA A 55 18.22 -15.44 -6.85
C ALA A 55 17.02 -14.49 -6.86
N TYR A 56 15.98 -14.79 -7.62
CA TYR A 56 14.73 -14.03 -7.58
C TYR A 56 14.08 -14.13 -6.19
N ASN A 57 14.09 -15.33 -5.58
CA ASN A 57 13.50 -15.58 -4.27
C ASN A 57 14.33 -15.01 -3.10
N CYS A 58 15.66 -15.23 -3.04
CA CYS A 58 16.48 -14.81 -1.90
C CYS A 58 17.47 -13.66 -2.16
N GLY A 59 17.40 -13.08 -3.35
CA GLY A 59 18.25 -12.00 -3.82
C GLY A 59 19.55 -12.48 -4.47
N GLN A 60 19.93 -11.81 -5.57
CA GLN A 60 21.15 -12.08 -6.35
C GLN A 60 22.42 -12.14 -5.50
N GLY A 61 22.56 -11.26 -4.49
CA GLY A 61 23.74 -11.22 -3.64
C GLY A 61 23.91 -12.46 -2.76
N THR A 62 22.81 -13.11 -2.37
CA THR A 62 22.83 -14.35 -1.58
C THR A 62 23.38 -15.50 -2.41
N VAL A 63 22.88 -15.65 -3.64
CA VAL A 63 23.35 -16.66 -4.58
C VAL A 63 24.81 -16.40 -4.97
N GLN A 64 25.18 -15.16 -5.30
CA GLN A 64 26.55 -14.80 -5.64
C GLN A 64 27.54 -15.16 -4.52
N ARG A 65 27.20 -14.86 -3.26
CA ARG A 65 28.04 -15.22 -2.10
C ARG A 65 28.18 -16.74 -1.95
N ALA A 66 27.12 -17.50 -2.21
CA ALA A 66 27.17 -18.96 -2.16
C ALA A 66 28.08 -19.53 -3.26
N ILE A 67 27.97 -19.02 -4.49
CA ILE A 67 28.83 -19.39 -5.62
C ILE A 67 30.30 -19.12 -5.28
N VAL A 68 30.63 -17.89 -4.87
CA VAL A 68 32.01 -17.51 -4.51
C VAL A 68 32.56 -18.39 -3.39
N ARG A 69 31.73 -18.77 -2.40
CA ARG A 69 32.14 -19.66 -1.32
C ARG A 69 32.50 -21.06 -1.85
N ASN A 70 31.67 -21.63 -2.73
CA ASN A 70 31.95 -22.94 -3.30
C ASN A 70 33.16 -22.92 -4.24
N GLN A 71 33.32 -21.88 -5.06
CA GLN A 71 34.50 -21.70 -5.92
C GLN A 71 35.80 -21.67 -5.11
N LYS A 72 35.83 -20.91 -4.01
CA LYS A 72 36.99 -20.87 -3.09
C LYS A 72 37.31 -22.22 -2.45
N ALA A 73 36.29 -23.07 -2.28
CA ALA A 73 36.44 -24.41 -1.72
C ALA A 73 36.68 -25.50 -2.79
N GLY A 74 36.80 -25.13 -4.07
CA GLY A 74 36.93 -26.09 -5.18
C GLY A 74 35.70 -26.98 -5.38
N ARG A 75 34.52 -26.53 -4.93
CA ARG A 75 33.26 -27.27 -5.00
C ARG A 75 32.42 -26.84 -6.21
N PRO A 76 31.51 -27.70 -6.71
CA PRO A 76 30.58 -27.33 -7.77
C PRO A 76 29.71 -26.13 -7.39
N THR A 77 29.26 -25.38 -8.40
CA THR A 77 28.50 -24.12 -8.23
C THR A 77 27.08 -24.19 -8.78
N ASP A 78 26.63 -25.38 -9.16
CA ASP A 78 25.26 -25.65 -9.56
C ASP A 78 24.30 -25.53 -8.36
N TYR A 79 23.02 -25.33 -8.67
CA TYR A 79 21.96 -25.10 -7.70
C TYR A 79 21.92 -26.13 -6.55
N GLU A 80 22.12 -27.42 -6.84
CA GLU A 80 22.04 -28.49 -5.84
C GLU A 80 23.24 -28.47 -4.87
N SER A 81 24.39 -28.01 -5.36
CA SER A 81 25.62 -27.94 -4.60
C SER A 81 25.74 -26.68 -3.73
N LEU A 82 24.92 -25.65 -3.98
CA LEU A 82 24.97 -24.39 -3.24
C LEU A 82 24.27 -24.47 -1.88
N SER A 83 24.94 -23.96 -0.86
CA SER A 83 24.34 -23.75 0.46
C SER A 83 23.44 -22.51 0.45
N LEU A 84 22.16 -22.73 0.12
CA LEU A 84 21.11 -21.72 0.08
C LEU A 84 20.12 -21.86 1.27
N PRO A 85 19.37 -20.79 1.62
CA PRO A 85 18.29 -20.88 2.60
C PRO A 85 17.31 -22.01 2.30
N VAL A 86 16.76 -22.65 3.35
CA VAL A 86 15.83 -23.80 3.18
C VAL A 86 14.65 -23.45 2.30
N GLU A 87 14.06 -22.27 2.49
CA GLU A 87 12.95 -21.78 1.68
C GLU A 87 13.30 -21.74 0.19
N THR A 88 14.46 -21.16 -0.15
CA THR A 88 14.94 -21.07 -1.53
C THR A 88 15.29 -22.42 -2.12
N ARG A 89 15.92 -23.33 -1.35
CA ARG A 89 16.21 -24.70 -1.80
C ARG A 89 14.95 -25.46 -2.20
N GLN A 90 13.82 -25.14 -1.59
CA GLN A 90 12.52 -25.72 -1.93
C GLN A 90 11.78 -24.95 -3.02
N TYR A 91 12.18 -23.71 -3.32
CA TYR A 91 11.46 -22.84 -4.25
C TYR A 91 11.45 -23.41 -5.68
N VAL A 92 12.63 -23.75 -6.21
CA VAL A 92 12.74 -24.29 -7.57
C VAL A 92 12.06 -25.66 -7.71
N PRO A 93 12.26 -26.63 -6.80
CA PRO A 93 11.52 -27.90 -6.83
C PRO A 93 10.00 -27.72 -6.77
N LYS A 94 9.48 -26.77 -5.96
CA LYS A 94 8.04 -26.48 -5.91
C LYS A 94 7.51 -25.97 -7.24
N LEU A 95 8.22 -25.04 -7.88
CA LEU A 95 7.83 -24.53 -9.20
C LEU A 95 7.86 -25.64 -10.27
N GLN A 96 8.89 -26.49 -10.22
CA GLN A 96 9.02 -27.64 -11.11
C GLN A 96 7.91 -28.68 -10.88
N ALA A 97 7.45 -28.87 -9.64
CA ALA A 97 6.30 -29.71 -9.32
C ALA A 97 5.00 -29.13 -9.91
N VAL A 98 4.76 -27.82 -9.74
CA VAL A 98 3.60 -27.13 -10.34
C VAL A 98 3.64 -27.27 -11.87
N LYS A 99 4.80 -27.06 -12.50
CA LYS A 99 4.99 -27.27 -13.95
C LYS A 99 4.56 -28.68 -14.38
N ASN A 100 5.03 -29.70 -13.67
CA ASN A 100 4.72 -31.09 -14.00
C ASN A 100 3.23 -31.40 -13.81
N ILE A 101 2.61 -30.89 -12.75
CA ILE A 101 1.17 -31.03 -12.51
C ILE A 101 0.35 -30.36 -13.62
N VAL A 102 0.74 -29.17 -14.07
CA VAL A 102 0.02 -28.44 -15.11
C VAL A 102 0.20 -29.09 -16.49
N LEU A 103 1.38 -29.64 -16.78
CA LEU A 103 1.65 -30.33 -18.05
C LEU A 103 0.97 -31.71 -18.15
N HIS A 104 0.80 -32.40 -17.02
CA HIS A 104 0.25 -33.76 -16.96
C HIS A 104 -0.77 -33.91 -15.82
N PRO A 105 -1.87 -33.15 -15.81
CA PRO A 105 -2.84 -33.17 -14.71
C PRO A 105 -3.47 -34.55 -14.49
N GLU A 106 -3.66 -35.32 -15.56
CA GLU A 106 -4.18 -36.68 -15.53
C GLU A 106 -3.29 -37.65 -14.74
N ALA A 107 -1.96 -37.48 -14.79
CA ALA A 107 -1.02 -38.29 -14.02
C ALA A 107 -1.18 -38.09 -12.49
N TYR A 108 -1.84 -37.00 -12.09
CA TYR A 108 -2.13 -36.64 -10.70
C TYR A 108 -3.62 -36.70 -10.37
N SER A 109 -4.45 -37.31 -11.23
CA SER A 109 -5.92 -37.37 -11.07
C SER A 109 -6.58 -36.00 -10.95
N LEU A 110 -6.03 -35.00 -11.64
CA LEU A 110 -6.57 -33.64 -11.71
C LEU A 110 -7.21 -33.39 -13.07
N THR A 111 -8.21 -32.51 -13.08
CA THR A 111 -8.81 -31.96 -14.30
C THR A 111 -8.75 -30.45 -14.21
N LEU A 112 -7.98 -29.83 -15.09
CA LEU A 112 -7.86 -28.38 -15.14
C LEU A 112 -9.01 -27.78 -15.97
N PRO A 113 -9.55 -26.61 -15.57
CA PRO A 113 -10.52 -25.92 -16.40
C PRO A 113 -9.86 -25.51 -17.74
N PRO A 114 -10.60 -25.56 -18.86
CA PRO A 114 -10.07 -25.10 -20.13
C PRO A 114 -9.72 -23.61 -20.06
N VAL A 115 -8.51 -23.25 -20.48
CA VAL A 115 -8.09 -21.86 -20.63
C VAL A 115 -7.96 -21.56 -22.12
N GLY A 116 -8.84 -20.71 -22.63
CA GLY A 116 -8.83 -20.33 -24.04
C GLY A 116 -7.62 -19.45 -24.38
N ASN A 117 -7.03 -19.66 -25.56
CA ASN A 117 -5.99 -18.77 -26.10
C ASN A 117 -6.63 -17.54 -26.75
N HIS A 118 -7.17 -16.66 -25.92
CA HIS A 118 -7.74 -15.37 -26.29
C HIS A 118 -7.43 -14.32 -25.22
N PRO A 119 -7.39 -13.03 -25.55
CA PRO A 119 -7.17 -11.98 -24.55
C PRO A 119 -8.28 -11.98 -23.51
N TYR A 120 -7.91 -11.98 -22.23
CA TYR A 120 -8.87 -11.78 -21.14
C TYR A 120 -9.22 -10.28 -20.98
N PHE A 121 -8.21 -9.42 -21.12
CA PHE A 121 -8.35 -7.96 -21.06
C PHE A 121 -7.57 -7.28 -22.20
N LEU A 122 -7.91 -6.02 -22.45
CA LEU A 122 -7.20 -5.11 -23.34
C LEU A 122 -6.72 -3.88 -22.56
N SER A 123 -5.65 -3.27 -23.05
CA SER A 123 -5.21 -1.96 -22.60
C SER A 123 -5.92 -0.89 -23.41
N VAL A 124 -6.67 -0.02 -22.75
CA VAL A 124 -7.48 1.01 -23.39
C VAL A 124 -6.98 2.39 -22.97
N PRO A 125 -6.61 3.26 -23.92
CA PRO A 125 -6.07 4.57 -23.59
C PRO A 125 -7.13 5.49 -22.99
N ILE A 126 -6.70 6.36 -22.09
CA ILE A 126 -7.48 7.47 -21.55
C ILE A 126 -6.72 8.78 -21.76
N GLU A 127 -7.43 9.81 -22.20
CA GLU A 127 -6.83 11.11 -22.53
C GLU A 127 -7.09 12.19 -21.48
N ARG A 128 -8.11 11.97 -20.63
CA ARG A 128 -8.60 12.91 -19.63
C ARG A 128 -8.60 12.25 -18.27
N ASP A 129 -8.42 13.03 -17.21
CA ASP A 129 -8.55 12.50 -15.86
C ASP A 129 -9.98 12.00 -15.66
N ILE A 130 -10.11 10.80 -15.08
CA ILE A 130 -11.39 10.11 -14.93
C ILE A 130 -11.46 9.47 -13.55
N ASP A 131 -12.62 9.56 -12.89
CA ASP A 131 -12.82 8.85 -11.63
C ASP A 131 -12.88 7.33 -11.89
N VAL A 132 -12.33 6.54 -10.97
CA VAL A 132 -12.33 5.08 -11.06
C VAL A 132 -13.76 4.54 -11.18
N ASP A 133 -14.70 5.10 -10.41
CA ASP A 133 -16.11 4.69 -10.45
C ASP A 133 -16.77 5.10 -11.77
N THR A 134 -16.41 6.26 -12.33
CA THR A 134 -16.90 6.70 -13.65
C THR A 134 -16.34 5.80 -14.75
N ALA A 135 -15.06 5.45 -14.69
CA ALA A 135 -14.43 4.56 -15.65
C ALA A 135 -15.08 3.17 -15.65
N ALA A 136 -15.30 2.58 -14.48
CA ALA A 136 -15.97 1.29 -14.33
C ALA A 136 -17.41 1.32 -14.88
N LYS A 137 -18.17 2.40 -14.58
CA LYS A 137 -19.53 2.59 -15.10
C LYS A 137 -19.55 2.72 -16.62
N LEU A 138 -18.68 3.55 -17.20
CA LEU A 138 -18.61 3.74 -18.65
C LEU A 138 -18.15 2.46 -19.38
N ALA A 139 -17.33 1.64 -18.73
CA ALA A 139 -16.92 0.34 -19.25
C ALA A 139 -18.01 -0.73 -19.09
N ASN A 140 -19.07 -0.47 -18.31
CA ASN A 140 -20.07 -1.46 -17.92
C ASN A 140 -19.42 -2.69 -17.21
N VAL A 141 -18.46 -2.44 -16.32
CA VAL A 141 -17.72 -3.45 -15.56
C VAL A 141 -17.98 -3.24 -14.07
N PRO A 142 -18.20 -4.30 -13.27
CA PRO A 142 -18.26 -4.19 -11.81
C PRO A 142 -17.01 -3.52 -11.25
N ILE A 143 -17.17 -2.62 -10.28
CA ILE A 143 -16.05 -1.86 -9.71
C ILE A 143 -14.94 -2.77 -9.17
N ASP A 144 -15.30 -3.90 -8.58
CA ASP A 144 -14.33 -4.88 -8.04
C ASP A 144 -13.52 -5.55 -9.14
N GLU A 145 -14.13 -5.85 -10.29
CA GLU A 145 -13.44 -6.41 -11.45
C GLU A 145 -12.53 -5.36 -12.10
N PHE A 146 -12.99 -4.11 -12.22
CA PHE A 146 -12.15 -3.00 -12.68
C PHE A 146 -10.91 -2.81 -11.80
N ARG A 147 -11.08 -2.82 -10.47
CA ARG A 147 -9.97 -2.72 -9.51
C ARG A 147 -9.06 -3.95 -9.50
N MET A 148 -9.61 -5.14 -9.75
CA MET A 148 -8.81 -6.37 -9.89
C MET A 148 -7.87 -6.29 -11.09
N LEU A 149 -8.34 -5.74 -12.22
CA LEU A 149 -7.52 -5.53 -13.41
C LEU A 149 -6.57 -4.33 -13.28
N ASN A 150 -6.95 -3.32 -12.49
CA ASN A 150 -6.17 -2.10 -12.27
C ASN A 150 -5.74 -1.91 -10.79
N PRO A 151 -5.05 -2.88 -10.17
CA PRO A 151 -4.75 -2.86 -8.73
C PRO A 151 -3.67 -1.84 -8.35
N GLN A 152 -3.04 -1.19 -9.32
CA GLN A 152 -2.12 -0.07 -9.13
C GLN A 152 -2.83 1.21 -8.72
N LEU A 153 -4.14 1.33 -8.96
CA LEU A 153 -4.92 2.54 -8.67
C LEU A 153 -5.36 2.55 -7.21
N ASP A 154 -4.69 3.37 -6.38
CA ASP A 154 -4.98 3.48 -4.94
C ASP A 154 -5.90 4.68 -4.60
N LYS A 155 -6.26 5.51 -5.58
CA LYS A 155 -7.05 6.74 -5.42
C LYS A 155 -8.35 6.70 -6.23
N PRO A 156 -9.38 7.47 -5.84
CA PRO A 156 -10.66 7.48 -6.56
C PRO A 156 -10.60 8.09 -7.96
N VAL A 157 -9.47 8.68 -8.34
CA VAL A 157 -9.26 9.31 -9.66
C VAL A 157 -8.01 8.77 -10.32
N ILE A 158 -8.11 8.59 -11.64
CA ILE A 158 -7.03 8.19 -12.54
C ILE A 158 -6.53 9.45 -13.24
N LEU A 159 -5.27 9.79 -12.98
CA LEU A 159 -4.62 10.91 -13.67
C LEU A 159 -4.10 10.41 -15.01
N ALA A 160 -4.72 10.81 -16.12
CA ALA A 160 -4.42 10.27 -17.45
C ALA A 160 -2.98 10.58 -17.88
N SER A 161 -2.42 11.71 -17.45
CA SER A 161 -1.02 12.06 -17.70
C SER A 161 -0.05 11.06 -17.06
N GLY A 162 -0.34 10.57 -15.85
CA GLY A 162 0.47 9.57 -15.16
C GLY A 162 0.18 8.15 -15.64
N THR A 163 -1.10 7.79 -15.72
CA THR A 163 -1.60 6.46 -16.07
C THR A 163 -2.46 6.58 -17.34
N PRO A 164 -1.85 6.58 -18.53
CA PRO A 164 -2.54 6.91 -19.79
C PRO A 164 -3.42 5.78 -20.33
N GLN A 165 -3.55 4.68 -19.59
CA GLN A 165 -4.30 3.51 -20.02
C GLN A 165 -4.90 2.78 -18.81
N VAL A 166 -6.00 2.07 -19.05
CA VAL A 166 -6.67 1.19 -18.09
C VAL A 166 -6.86 -0.19 -18.71
N LEU A 167 -6.84 -1.23 -17.88
CA LEU A 167 -7.12 -2.59 -18.29
C LEU A 167 -8.61 -2.89 -18.14
N LEU A 168 -9.23 -3.35 -19.22
CA LEU A 168 -10.65 -3.67 -19.28
C LEU A 168 -10.85 -5.07 -19.88
N PRO A 169 -11.88 -5.83 -19.46
CA PRO A 169 -12.25 -7.08 -20.12
C PRO A 169 -12.40 -6.88 -21.64
N TYR A 170 -12.01 -7.90 -22.41
CA TYR A 170 -11.97 -7.82 -23.88
C TYR A 170 -13.30 -7.30 -24.46
N ASP A 171 -14.43 -7.85 -24.01
CA ASP A 171 -15.76 -7.51 -24.52
C ASP A 171 -16.21 -6.07 -24.15
N ASN A 172 -15.68 -5.52 -23.05
CA ASN A 172 -16.07 -4.21 -22.51
C ASN A 172 -15.22 -3.04 -23.03
N ALA A 173 -14.04 -3.34 -23.61
CA ALA A 173 -13.10 -2.32 -24.07
C ALA A 173 -13.72 -1.38 -25.12
N ASP A 174 -14.43 -1.96 -26.08
CA ASP A 174 -15.09 -1.20 -27.15
C ASP A 174 -16.26 -0.34 -26.64
N ASP A 175 -17.00 -0.85 -25.65
CA ASP A 175 -18.08 -0.10 -24.99
C ASP A 175 -17.52 1.12 -24.27
N PHE A 176 -16.42 0.96 -23.53
CA PHE A 176 -15.76 2.07 -22.85
C PHE A 176 -15.31 3.17 -23.81
N VAL A 177 -14.64 2.81 -24.92
CA VAL A 177 -14.16 3.79 -25.91
C VAL A 177 -15.32 4.59 -26.51
N ARG A 178 -16.46 3.95 -26.80
CA ARG A 178 -17.66 4.64 -27.28
C ARG A 178 -18.27 5.52 -26.19
N ALA A 179 -18.45 4.97 -24.99
CA ALA A 179 -19.10 5.64 -23.88
C ALA A 179 -18.34 6.89 -23.43
N VAL A 180 -17.01 6.83 -23.37
CA VAL A 180 -16.15 7.98 -23.04
C VAL A 180 -16.29 9.08 -24.10
N LYS A 181 -16.31 8.72 -25.40
CA LYS A 181 -16.47 9.70 -26.48
C LYS A 181 -17.84 10.38 -26.49
N SER A 182 -18.89 9.66 -26.09
CA SER A 182 -20.26 10.20 -26.02
C SER A 182 -20.61 10.78 -24.66
N HIS A 183 -19.70 10.75 -23.67
CA HIS A 183 -20.02 11.19 -22.32
C HIS A 183 -20.12 12.71 -22.25
N GLU A 184 -21.28 13.19 -21.83
CA GLU A 184 -21.50 14.60 -21.51
C GLU A 184 -21.33 14.82 -20.01
N GLY A 185 -20.43 15.73 -19.62
CA GLY A 185 -20.18 16.09 -18.23
C GLY A 185 -18.73 15.91 -17.80
N ALA A 186 -18.51 15.96 -16.49
CA ALA A 186 -17.19 15.82 -15.90
C ALA A 186 -16.83 14.35 -15.71
N LEU A 187 -15.71 13.91 -16.31
CA LEU A 187 -15.19 12.55 -16.14
C LEU A 187 -14.54 12.33 -14.77
N ALA A 188 -13.97 13.38 -14.18
CA ALA A 188 -13.38 13.36 -12.85
C ALA A 188 -13.98 14.43 -11.95
N SER A 189 -14.37 14.00 -10.76
CA SER A 189 -14.84 14.83 -9.65
C SER A 189 -13.71 15.24 -8.71
N TRP A 190 -12.53 14.65 -8.87
CA TRP A 190 -11.34 14.97 -8.08
C TRP A 190 -10.23 15.60 -8.92
N THR A 191 -9.38 16.38 -8.27
CA THR A 191 -8.16 16.97 -8.82
C THR A 191 -7.11 17.07 -7.72
N VAL A 192 -5.97 17.68 -8.02
CA VAL A 192 -4.87 17.82 -7.07
C VAL A 192 -4.57 19.27 -6.75
N TYR A 193 -4.21 19.51 -5.50
CA TYR A 193 -3.70 20.78 -5.01
C TYR A 193 -2.24 20.61 -4.56
N LEU A 194 -1.35 21.39 -5.17
CA LEU A 194 0.06 21.43 -4.80
C LEU A 194 0.30 22.42 -3.66
N VAL A 195 0.77 21.91 -2.53
CA VAL A 195 1.00 22.71 -1.33
C VAL A 195 2.27 23.54 -1.49
N GLY A 196 2.13 24.84 -1.74
CA GLY A 196 3.28 25.74 -1.92
C GLY A 196 4.04 26.06 -0.63
N LYS A 197 3.37 26.07 0.53
CA LYS A 197 3.97 26.37 1.84
C LYS A 197 3.44 25.41 2.90
N THR A 198 4.29 25.04 3.87
CA THR A 198 3.87 24.19 4.99
C THR A 198 2.72 24.83 5.75
N MET A 199 1.60 24.13 5.90
CA MET A 199 0.37 24.67 6.47
C MET A 199 -0.42 23.61 7.25
N ARG A 200 -1.39 24.07 8.05
CA ARG A 200 -2.33 23.16 8.73
C ARG A 200 -3.34 22.61 7.72
N PRO A 201 -3.81 21.37 7.89
CA PRO A 201 -4.90 20.83 7.08
C PRO A 201 -6.15 21.73 7.09
N ALA A 202 -6.46 22.39 8.21
CA ALA A 202 -7.55 23.36 8.30
C ALA A 202 -7.41 24.53 7.31
N ASP A 203 -6.19 25.03 7.11
CA ASP A 203 -5.92 26.14 6.21
C ASP A 203 -6.00 25.69 4.75
N ALA A 204 -5.43 24.51 4.45
CA ALA A 204 -5.55 23.88 3.14
C ALA A 204 -7.01 23.62 2.76
N ALA A 205 -7.82 23.11 3.70
CA ALA A 205 -9.23 22.79 3.50
C ALA A 205 -10.05 24.04 3.14
N LYS A 206 -9.79 25.17 3.82
CA LYS A 206 -10.42 26.46 3.50
C LYS A 206 -10.08 26.96 2.10
N LEU A 207 -8.83 26.79 1.65
CA LEU A 207 -8.40 27.23 0.32
C LEU A 207 -9.12 26.46 -0.80
N VAL A 208 -9.40 25.18 -0.59
CA VAL A 208 -10.03 24.31 -1.58
C VAL A 208 -11.55 24.15 -1.36
N GLY A 209 -12.12 24.85 -0.38
CA GLY A 209 -13.55 24.87 -0.12
C GLY A 209 -14.12 23.58 0.46
N MET A 210 -13.33 22.80 1.20
CA MET A 210 -13.77 21.55 1.84
C MET A 210 -13.61 21.59 3.36
N SER A 211 -14.20 20.62 4.07
CA SER A 211 -14.03 20.53 5.52
C SER A 211 -12.64 19.96 5.89
N GLU A 212 -12.09 20.36 7.05
CA GLU A 212 -10.82 19.79 7.52
C GLU A 212 -10.91 18.28 7.71
N ALA A 213 -12.04 17.79 8.24
CA ALA A 213 -12.27 16.37 8.48
C ALA A 213 -12.21 15.57 7.17
N GLU A 214 -12.91 16.04 6.15
CA GLU A 214 -12.95 15.41 4.83
C GLU A 214 -11.59 15.47 4.13
N LEU A 215 -10.89 16.61 4.18
CA LEU A 215 -9.54 16.72 3.61
C LEU A 215 -8.60 15.70 4.24
N ARG A 216 -8.68 15.54 5.57
CA ARG A 216 -7.87 14.56 6.32
C ARG A 216 -8.23 13.14 5.96
N GLU A 217 -9.51 12.83 5.81
CA GLU A 217 -10.00 11.50 5.48
C GLU A 217 -9.51 11.05 4.09
N VAL A 218 -9.79 11.88 3.07
CA VAL A 218 -9.44 11.61 1.66
C VAL A 218 -7.92 11.47 1.45
N ASN A 219 -7.14 12.29 2.16
CA ASN A 219 -5.68 12.28 2.06
C ASN A 219 -4.98 11.43 3.12
N HIS A 220 -5.74 10.74 3.99
CA HIS A 220 -5.23 9.96 5.12
C HIS A 220 -4.24 10.74 6.01
N ILE A 221 -4.55 12.00 6.34
CA ILE A 221 -3.71 12.87 7.17
C ILE A 221 -4.07 12.69 8.66
N PRO A 222 -3.19 12.12 9.51
CA PRO A 222 -3.46 11.93 10.93
C PRO A 222 -3.64 13.26 11.69
N ALA A 223 -4.32 13.20 12.82
CA ALA A 223 -4.46 14.35 13.72
C ALA A 223 -3.09 14.89 14.17
N ARG A 224 -3.01 16.20 14.44
CA ARG A 224 -1.78 16.90 14.87
C ARG A 224 -0.61 16.80 13.88
N MET A 225 -0.92 16.75 12.59
CA MET A 225 0.06 16.83 11.50
C MET A 225 -0.17 18.08 10.65
N LEU A 226 0.93 18.72 10.26
CA LEU A 226 1.03 19.75 9.24
C LEU A 226 1.36 19.11 7.89
N VAL A 227 0.84 19.70 6.82
CA VAL A 227 1.19 19.31 5.46
C VAL A 227 2.38 20.15 5.01
N LYS A 228 3.50 19.51 4.63
CA LYS A 228 4.71 20.22 4.19
C LYS A 228 4.56 20.76 2.78
N SER A 229 5.30 21.84 2.50
CA SER A 229 5.51 22.34 1.13
C SER A 229 5.99 21.21 0.19
N GLY A 230 5.50 21.22 -1.04
CA GLY A 230 5.73 20.19 -2.06
C GLY A 230 4.78 18.99 -1.97
N SER A 231 3.93 18.92 -0.93
CA SER A 231 2.93 17.85 -0.86
C SER A 231 1.83 18.02 -1.89
N THR A 232 1.31 16.91 -2.40
CA THR A 232 0.16 16.85 -3.32
C THR A 232 -1.06 16.34 -2.56
N LEU A 233 -2.12 17.15 -2.53
CA LEU A 233 -3.37 16.82 -1.87
C LEU A 233 -4.45 16.52 -2.90
N LEU A 234 -5.17 15.43 -2.72
CA LEU A 234 -6.39 15.11 -3.45
C LEU A 234 -7.53 15.96 -2.92
N VAL A 235 -8.17 16.71 -3.82
CA VAL A 235 -9.24 17.67 -3.48
C VAL A 235 -10.37 17.58 -4.52
N PRO A 236 -11.61 17.95 -4.17
CA PRO A 236 -12.69 18.00 -5.14
C PRO A 236 -12.39 18.98 -6.27
N ARG A 237 -12.80 18.62 -7.48
CA ARG A 237 -12.70 19.48 -8.65
C ARG A 237 -13.73 20.60 -8.52
N SER A 238 -13.27 21.85 -8.55
CA SER A 238 -14.13 23.03 -8.56
C SER A 238 -14.13 23.70 -9.94
N ALA A 239 -15.04 24.66 -10.16
CA ALA A 239 -15.08 25.45 -11.39
C ALA A 239 -13.75 26.18 -11.70
N GLN A 240 -12.89 26.37 -10.70
CA GLN A 240 -11.57 26.98 -10.83
C GLN A 240 -10.46 25.98 -11.23
N HIS A 241 -10.71 24.67 -11.12
CA HIS A 241 -9.71 23.61 -11.36
C HIS A 241 -10.21 22.56 -12.36
N ILE A 242 -10.64 23.00 -13.54
CA ILE A 242 -11.20 22.11 -14.58
C ILE A 242 -10.11 21.34 -15.34
N ALA A 243 -8.89 21.88 -15.39
CA ALA A 243 -7.79 21.30 -16.14
C ALA A 243 -7.32 19.95 -15.54
N ASP A 244 -6.85 19.07 -16.42
CA ASP A 244 -6.23 17.81 -16.02
C ASP A 244 -4.86 18.04 -15.39
N VAL A 245 -4.45 17.09 -14.56
CA VAL A 245 -3.19 17.17 -13.84
C VAL A 245 -2.03 16.91 -14.78
N SER A 246 -1.00 17.75 -14.75
CA SER A 246 0.20 17.55 -15.59
C SER A 246 0.98 16.30 -15.18
N LEU A 247 1.72 15.71 -16.12
CA LEU A 247 2.59 14.56 -15.87
C LEU A 247 3.59 14.83 -14.73
N THR A 248 4.18 16.03 -14.68
CA THR A 248 5.14 16.42 -13.64
C THR A 248 4.55 16.33 -12.25
N VAL A 249 3.30 16.77 -12.07
CA VAL A 249 2.61 16.69 -10.78
C VAL A 249 2.20 15.25 -10.50
N ALA A 250 1.67 14.53 -11.48
CA ALA A 250 1.27 13.13 -11.31
C ALA A 250 2.45 12.22 -10.90
N ASP A 251 3.64 12.43 -11.47
CA ASP A 251 4.84 11.62 -11.18
C ASP A 251 5.51 12.01 -9.86
N SER A 252 5.55 13.31 -9.52
CA SER A 252 6.16 13.80 -8.27
C SER A 252 5.23 13.78 -7.07
N ALA A 253 4.00 13.29 -7.24
CA ALA A 253 2.96 13.32 -6.23
C ALA A 253 3.37 12.57 -4.96
N ALA A 254 3.58 13.33 -3.88
CA ALA A 254 3.95 12.81 -2.57
C ALA A 254 3.19 13.54 -1.47
N LEU A 255 2.96 12.87 -0.34
CA LEU A 255 2.41 13.48 0.86
C LEU A 255 3.49 13.48 1.95
N SER A 256 3.96 14.66 2.34
CA SER A 256 4.95 14.80 3.40
C SER A 256 4.36 15.55 4.59
N LEU A 257 4.41 14.91 5.76
CA LEU A 257 3.80 15.44 6.98
C LEU A 257 4.87 15.84 8.00
N ALA A 258 4.54 16.81 8.85
CA ALA A 258 5.33 17.18 10.03
C ALA A 258 4.42 17.20 11.25
N PRO A 259 4.88 16.77 12.44
CA PRO A 259 4.12 16.96 13.67
C PRO A 259 3.81 18.45 13.92
N ASP A 260 2.55 18.77 14.21
CA ASP A 260 2.11 20.09 14.68
C ASP A 260 2.47 20.23 16.16
N LEU A 261 3.76 20.47 16.41
CA LEU A 261 4.27 20.73 17.75
C LEU A 261 3.90 22.16 18.17
N PRO A 262 3.51 22.38 19.43
CA PRO A 262 3.29 23.73 19.94
C PRO A 262 4.54 24.59 19.69
N PRO A 263 4.38 25.88 19.35
CA PRO A 263 5.52 26.76 19.20
C PRO A 263 6.30 26.79 20.51
N THR A 264 7.54 26.32 20.46
CA THR A 264 8.46 26.35 21.60
C THR A 264 9.23 27.66 21.60
N ARG A 265 9.61 28.14 22.78
CA ARG A 265 10.52 29.27 22.92
C ARG A 265 11.83 28.78 23.49
N ARG A 266 12.96 29.19 22.91
CA ARG A 266 14.27 28.95 23.52
C ARG A 266 14.38 29.74 24.84
N VAL A 267 14.58 29.02 25.93
CA VAL A 267 14.86 29.57 27.26
C VAL A 267 16.23 29.06 27.69
N ASN A 268 17.12 29.98 28.03
CA ASN A 268 18.40 29.64 28.64
C ASN A 268 18.25 29.80 30.15
N MET A 269 18.52 28.74 30.90
CA MET A 269 18.41 28.70 32.35
C MET A 269 19.77 28.39 32.97
N ARG A 270 20.12 29.05 34.07
CA ARG A 270 21.30 28.70 34.86
C ARG A 270 20.97 27.64 35.87
N VAL A 271 21.79 26.59 35.92
CA VAL A 271 21.65 25.48 36.86
C VAL A 271 22.14 25.92 38.24
N GLY A 272 21.34 25.65 39.27
CA GLY A 272 21.64 26.05 40.65
C GLY A 272 22.95 25.48 41.21
N LYS A 273 23.44 26.05 42.32
CA LYS A 273 24.75 25.73 42.93
C LYS A 273 24.91 24.26 43.36
N GLY A 274 23.82 23.50 43.49
CA GLY A 274 23.83 22.06 43.82
C GLY A 274 23.85 21.10 42.62
N GLY A 275 23.85 21.62 41.39
CA GLY A 275 23.60 20.82 40.18
C GLY A 275 22.13 20.39 40.07
N GLU A 276 21.66 20.10 38.85
CA GLU A 276 20.30 19.61 38.62
C GLU A 276 20.32 18.40 37.69
N THR A 277 19.41 17.45 37.92
CA THR A 277 19.24 16.30 37.03
C THR A 277 18.39 16.69 35.82
N VAL A 278 18.58 16.02 34.68
CA VAL A 278 17.68 16.16 33.52
C VAL A 278 16.21 15.95 33.93
N ALA A 279 15.93 14.97 34.80
CA ALA A 279 14.59 14.67 35.30
C ALA A 279 13.99 15.78 36.19
N SER A 280 14.78 16.51 36.98
CA SER A 280 14.28 17.63 37.80
C SER A 280 13.98 18.85 36.94
N VAL A 281 14.84 19.13 35.95
CA VAL A 281 14.62 20.21 34.99
C VAL A 281 13.37 19.93 34.14
N ALA A 282 13.25 18.70 33.63
CA ALA A 282 12.10 18.27 32.84
C ALA A 282 10.77 18.42 33.59
N ARG A 283 10.72 17.99 34.86
CA ARG A 283 9.53 18.16 35.72
C ARG A 283 9.18 19.62 35.96
N ARG A 284 10.17 20.48 36.21
CA ARG A 284 9.95 21.92 36.45
C ARG A 284 9.35 22.64 35.23
N TRP A 285 9.75 22.21 34.04
CA TRP A 285 9.34 22.85 32.78
C TRP A 285 8.24 22.08 32.02
N HIS A 286 7.68 21.02 32.62
CA HIS A 286 6.63 20.18 32.05
C HIS A 286 6.96 19.64 30.65
N VAL A 287 8.21 19.22 30.46
CA VAL A 287 8.73 18.65 29.20
C VAL A 287 9.27 17.24 29.46
N ALA A 288 9.45 16.42 28.43
CA ALA A 288 9.95 15.07 28.64
C ALA A 288 11.47 15.09 28.98
N PRO A 289 11.96 14.23 29.89
CA PRO A 289 13.40 14.14 30.20
C PRO A 289 14.27 13.87 28.95
N SER A 290 13.77 13.07 28.01
CA SER A 290 14.44 12.80 26.74
C SER A 290 14.62 14.04 25.87
N GLU A 291 13.66 14.97 25.89
CA GLU A 291 13.74 16.22 25.13
C GLU A 291 14.79 17.16 25.74
N VAL A 292 14.79 17.32 27.06
CA VAL A 292 15.79 18.13 27.78
C VAL A 292 17.20 17.57 27.56
N ALA A 293 17.34 16.25 27.59
CA ALA A 293 18.60 15.57 27.27
C ALA A 293 19.06 15.86 25.83
N ALA A 294 18.16 15.71 24.86
CA ALA A 294 18.45 15.97 23.45
C ALA A 294 18.85 17.42 23.18
N TRP A 295 18.15 18.41 23.75
CA TRP A 295 18.45 19.83 23.56
C TRP A 295 19.81 20.26 24.09
N ASN A 296 20.35 19.52 25.06
CA ASN A 296 21.61 19.83 25.73
C ASN A 296 22.72 18.80 25.43
N HIS A 297 22.47 17.84 24.55
CA HIS A 297 23.40 16.76 24.20
C HIS A 297 23.94 15.98 25.42
N VAL A 298 23.07 15.71 26.40
CA VAL A 298 23.40 14.94 27.61
C VAL A 298 22.61 13.62 27.68
N ALA A 299 23.04 12.67 28.49
CA ALA A 299 22.27 11.44 28.73
C ALA A 299 20.95 11.73 29.47
N GLY A 300 19.91 10.93 29.24
CA GLY A 300 18.59 11.07 29.90
C GLY A 300 18.62 10.95 31.43
N SER A 301 19.59 10.21 31.98
CA SER A 301 19.89 10.10 33.41
C SER A 301 20.99 11.08 33.87
N GLY A 302 21.46 11.95 32.99
CA GLY A 302 22.56 12.87 33.23
C GLY A 302 22.24 13.96 34.26
N LYS A 303 23.31 14.56 34.77
CA LYS A 303 23.26 15.73 35.65
C LYS A 303 23.93 16.91 34.97
N PHE A 304 23.33 18.08 35.09
CA PHE A 304 23.95 19.34 34.71
C PHE A 304 24.88 19.83 35.82
N SER A 305 26.09 20.26 35.44
CA SER A 305 27.07 20.83 36.38
C SER A 305 26.54 22.13 36.99
N ALA A 306 26.87 22.36 38.27
CA ALA A 306 26.49 23.60 38.96
C ALA A 306 26.99 24.83 38.19
N GLY A 307 26.11 25.81 37.97
CA GLY A 307 26.44 27.04 37.23
C GLY A 307 26.42 26.92 35.71
N SER A 308 26.24 25.73 35.14
CA SER A 308 26.11 25.56 33.67
C SER A 308 24.80 26.14 33.13
N ALA A 309 24.79 26.52 31.85
CA ALA A 309 23.59 26.95 31.14
C ALA A 309 22.89 25.73 30.52
N ALA A 310 21.63 25.52 30.87
CA ALA A 310 20.75 24.55 30.23
C ALA A 310 19.82 25.27 29.24
N VAL A 311 19.76 24.76 28.02
CA VAL A 311 18.86 25.21 26.95
C VAL A 311 17.57 24.40 27.00
N LEU A 312 16.44 25.10 27.00
CA LEU A 312 15.12 24.50 27.06
C LEU A 312 14.25 25.07 25.94
N PHE A 313 13.36 24.23 25.41
CA PHE A 313 12.35 24.63 24.44
C PHE A 313 10.95 24.30 24.98
N PRO A 314 10.53 24.90 26.12
CA PRO A 314 9.19 24.66 26.63
C PRO A 314 8.14 25.13 25.61
N PRO A 315 6.98 24.43 25.52
CA PRO A 315 5.85 24.92 24.75
C PRO A 315 5.43 26.28 25.32
N ARG A 316 5.09 27.25 24.45
CA ARG A 316 4.45 28.49 24.90
C ARG A 316 3.18 28.11 25.65
N SER A 317 3.11 28.41 26.94
CA SER A 317 1.86 28.25 27.68
C SER A 317 0.84 29.21 27.05
N THR A 318 -0.08 28.68 26.27
CA THR A 318 -1.40 29.30 26.18
C THR A 318 -1.95 29.26 27.59
N SER A 319 -2.14 30.43 28.21
CA SER A 319 -2.75 30.51 29.54
C SER A 319 -4.10 29.82 29.49
N LEU A 320 -4.17 28.57 29.93
CA LEU A 320 -5.43 27.94 30.27
C LEU A 320 -5.98 28.76 31.42
N ALA A 321 -7.13 29.40 31.16
CA ALA A 321 -7.89 30.10 32.17
C ALA A 321 -8.00 29.22 33.42
N ARG A 322 -7.61 29.79 34.55
CA ARG A 322 -7.62 29.17 35.87
C ARG A 322 -9.03 28.64 36.17
N ALA A 323 -9.21 27.32 36.12
CA ALA A 323 -10.40 26.67 36.65
C ALA A 323 -10.48 26.94 38.17
N PRO A 324 -11.66 27.24 38.74
CA PRO A 324 -11.79 27.48 40.15
C PRO A 324 -11.54 26.20 40.95
N SER A 325 -10.77 26.35 42.02
CA SER A 325 -10.43 25.31 42.99
C SER A 325 -11.67 24.84 43.77
N HIS A 326 -11.95 23.54 43.75
CA HIS A 326 -12.87 22.92 44.71
C HIS A 326 -12.22 22.86 46.10
N PRO A 327 -12.93 23.26 47.18
CA PRO A 327 -12.46 23.04 48.54
C PRO A 327 -12.77 21.62 49.02
N ALA A 328 -11.93 21.13 49.94
CA ALA A 328 -11.97 19.77 50.48
C ALA A 328 -12.94 19.59 51.66
N ALA A 329 -13.56 18.40 51.68
CA ALA A 329 -14.03 17.56 52.80
C ALA A 329 -15.16 18.05 53.74
N GLY A 330 -16.21 17.20 53.86
CA GLY A 330 -17.19 17.25 54.95
C GLY A 330 -18.21 16.09 54.99
N LYS A 331 -17.92 15.09 55.83
CA LYS A 331 -18.80 14.17 56.61
C LYS A 331 -19.74 13.18 55.89
N SER A 332 -19.47 11.89 56.14
CA SER A 332 -20.39 10.76 55.98
C SER A 332 -21.26 10.57 57.23
N THR A 333 -22.55 10.28 57.04
CA THR A 333 -23.50 9.94 58.11
C THR A 333 -23.91 8.47 57.97
N GLN A 334 -23.83 7.74 59.08
CA GLN A 334 -24.22 6.34 59.23
C GLN A 334 -25.74 6.18 59.44
N VAL A 335 -26.32 5.09 58.91
CA VAL A 335 -27.46 4.29 59.45
C VAL A 335 -27.46 2.95 58.68
N ALA A 336 -27.78 1.74 59.14
CA ALA A 336 -27.72 0.99 60.40
C ALA A 336 -27.90 -0.51 60.02
N LYS A 337 -27.50 -1.43 60.90
CA LYS A 337 -27.46 -2.89 60.74
C LYS A 337 -28.84 -3.57 60.75
N ALA A 338 -28.95 -4.69 60.02
CA ALA A 338 -29.76 -5.85 60.40
C ALA A 338 -28.90 -7.13 60.25
N ALA A 339 -29.01 -8.04 61.22
CA ALA A 339 -28.25 -9.30 61.34
C ALA A 339 -29.22 -10.53 61.26
N PRO A 340 -28.80 -11.79 61.47
CA PRO A 340 -28.64 -12.77 60.39
C PRO A 340 -29.48 -14.05 60.56
N THR A 341 -29.57 -14.88 59.52
CA THR A 341 -29.95 -16.30 59.64
C THR A 341 -28.96 -17.20 58.94
N ALA A 342 -28.44 -18.16 59.69
CA ALA A 342 -27.44 -19.14 59.28
C ALA A 342 -28.06 -20.36 58.57
N ARG A 343 -27.31 -20.95 57.62
CA ARG A 343 -27.08 -22.41 57.56
C ARG A 343 -26.01 -22.78 56.52
N THR A 344 -24.86 -23.19 57.05
CA THR A 344 -24.07 -24.40 56.73
C THR A 344 -23.98 -24.90 55.27
N GLY A 345 -22.75 -25.06 54.78
CA GLY A 345 -22.46 -26.02 53.70
C GLY A 345 -21.10 -25.83 53.04
N ARG A 346 -20.13 -26.67 53.41
CA ARG A 346 -18.75 -26.71 52.90
C ARG A 346 -18.67 -27.00 51.39
N ALA A 347 -17.65 -26.42 50.74
CA ALA A 347 -16.54 -27.13 50.07
C ALA A 347 -16.20 -26.64 48.64
N LYS A 348 -14.99 -26.05 48.57
CA LYS A 348 -13.98 -26.03 47.50
C LYS A 348 -14.37 -26.58 46.12
N ILE A 349 -14.27 -25.73 45.10
CA ILE A 349 -14.05 -26.15 43.71
C ILE A 349 -12.57 -25.88 43.36
N GLN A 350 -11.88 -26.95 43.02
CA GLN A 350 -10.54 -26.97 42.44
C GLN A 350 -10.63 -26.95 40.92
N VAL A 351 -9.63 -26.31 40.32
CA VAL A 351 -9.33 -26.23 38.89
C VAL A 351 -8.86 -27.58 38.36
N ALA A 352 -9.34 -28.01 37.19
CA ALA A 352 -8.63 -28.97 36.34
C ALA A 352 -9.01 -28.80 34.85
N GLN A 353 -8.00 -29.03 34.01
CA GLN A 353 -7.90 -28.75 32.58
C GLN A 353 -8.48 -29.89 31.70
N THR A 354 -8.94 -29.53 30.50
CA THR A 354 -8.93 -30.20 29.15
C THR A 354 -8.86 -31.74 29.04
N PRO A 355 -9.51 -32.41 28.04
CA PRO A 355 -9.12 -32.25 26.62
C PRO A 355 -10.15 -32.55 25.49
N ASN A 356 -9.71 -32.19 24.29
CA ASN A 356 -10.14 -32.54 22.91
C ASN A 356 -10.99 -33.81 22.72
N ALA A 357 -11.98 -33.72 21.82
CA ALA A 357 -12.33 -34.81 20.89
C ALA A 357 -13.05 -34.29 19.63
N ARG A 358 -12.63 -34.84 18.48
CA ARG A 358 -13.26 -34.72 17.15
C ARG A 358 -14.57 -35.50 17.10
N SER A 359 -15.54 -35.03 16.32
CA SER A 359 -16.38 -35.87 15.45
C SER A 359 -17.13 -34.97 14.46
N GLY A 360 -17.25 -35.44 13.20
CA GLY A 360 -17.82 -34.69 12.10
C GLY A 360 -19.22 -35.16 11.68
N THR A 361 -19.62 -34.67 10.50
CA THR A 361 -20.82 -34.97 9.68
C THR A 361 -22.11 -34.31 10.22
N HIS A 362 -22.95 -33.60 9.45
CA HIS A 362 -23.44 -33.84 8.08
C HIS A 362 -24.09 -32.57 7.44
N VAL A 363 -24.01 -32.49 6.10
CA VAL A 363 -25.02 -32.01 5.11
C VAL A 363 -25.33 -30.50 4.98
N ALA A 364 -25.06 -29.95 3.78
CA ALA A 364 -26.09 -29.48 2.84
C ALA A 364 -25.49 -28.99 1.51
N SER A 365 -25.73 -29.73 0.43
CA SER A 365 -25.58 -29.26 -0.95
C SER A 365 -26.80 -28.43 -1.34
N SER A 366 -26.60 -27.26 -1.96
CA SER A 366 -27.62 -26.63 -2.79
C SER A 366 -27.08 -26.45 -4.22
N LYS A 367 -27.80 -27.03 -5.17
CA LYS A 367 -27.69 -26.80 -6.62
C LYS A 367 -28.68 -25.70 -7.00
N ALA A 368 -28.26 -24.75 -7.84
CA ALA A 368 -29.09 -24.16 -8.88
C ALA A 368 -28.22 -23.48 -9.97
N PRO A 369 -28.70 -23.37 -11.23
CA PRO A 369 -27.83 -23.39 -12.42
C PRO A 369 -27.75 -22.06 -13.18
N HIS A 370 -26.62 -21.79 -13.84
CA HIS A 370 -26.53 -20.76 -14.89
C HIS A 370 -26.78 -21.37 -16.27
N LYS A 371 -27.82 -20.86 -16.94
CA LYS A 371 -28.15 -21.15 -18.34
C LYS A 371 -27.14 -20.46 -19.26
N ALA A 372 -26.34 -21.22 -19.97
CA ALA A 372 -25.61 -20.76 -21.15
C ALA A 372 -26.59 -20.66 -22.33
N ARG A 373 -26.69 -19.48 -22.95
CA ARG A 373 -27.39 -19.27 -24.21
C ARG A 373 -26.40 -19.50 -25.35
N THR A 374 -26.55 -20.62 -26.05
CA THR A 374 -25.84 -20.92 -27.29
C THR A 374 -26.49 -20.12 -28.43
N VAL A 375 -25.74 -19.21 -29.05
CA VAL A 375 -26.14 -18.59 -30.33
C VAL A 375 -25.48 -19.38 -31.45
N VAL A 376 -26.31 -20.06 -32.23
CA VAL A 376 -25.93 -20.79 -33.44
C VAL A 376 -25.70 -19.78 -34.57
N ALA A 377 -24.45 -19.63 -35.02
CA ALA A 377 -24.14 -18.88 -36.23
C ALA A 377 -24.53 -19.71 -37.47
N ARG A 378 -25.54 -19.23 -38.20
CA ARG A 378 -25.91 -19.74 -39.53
C ARG A 378 -24.85 -19.32 -40.55
N LYS A 379 -24.32 -20.32 -41.24
CA LYS A 379 -23.47 -20.23 -42.43
C LYS A 379 -24.35 -19.71 -43.59
N ALA A 380 -24.03 -18.53 -44.13
CA ALA A 380 -24.53 -18.08 -45.43
C ALA A 380 -23.34 -17.91 -46.37
N GLY A 381 -23.32 -18.74 -47.41
CA GLY A 381 -22.39 -18.62 -48.51
C GLY A 381 -22.79 -17.48 -49.45
N GLY A 382 -21.80 -16.85 -50.05
CA GLY A 382 -21.96 -15.85 -51.10
C GLY A 382 -20.58 -15.53 -51.65
N GLY A 383 -20.18 -16.26 -52.70
CA GLY A 383 -18.94 -15.99 -53.41
C GLY A 383 -19.07 -14.79 -54.33
N VAL A 384 -17.98 -14.04 -54.48
CA VAL A 384 -17.67 -13.28 -55.70
C VAL A 384 -16.15 -13.37 -55.92
N ALA A 385 -15.78 -13.74 -57.14
CA ALA A 385 -14.42 -13.90 -57.62
C ALA A 385 -13.95 -12.65 -58.41
N LYS A 386 -12.62 -12.59 -58.61
CA LYS A 386 -11.82 -11.70 -59.49
C LYS A 386 -11.51 -10.31 -58.87
N SER A 387 -10.33 -9.72 -59.00
CA SER A 387 -9.27 -9.85 -60.01
C SER A 387 -7.89 -9.44 -59.45
N ALA A 388 -6.84 -9.87 -60.12
CA ALA A 388 -5.43 -9.66 -59.82
C ALA A 388 -4.94 -8.22 -60.05
N ALA A 389 -3.92 -7.82 -59.29
CA ALA A 389 -2.83 -6.97 -59.79
C ALA A 389 -1.58 -7.14 -58.90
N ARG A 390 -0.56 -7.77 -59.49
CA ARG A 390 0.81 -7.90 -58.99
C ARG A 390 1.58 -6.71 -59.55
N THR A 391 2.29 -5.96 -58.72
CA THR A 391 3.35 -5.05 -59.20
C THR A 391 4.60 -5.23 -58.35
N LYS A 392 5.58 -5.93 -58.95
CA LYS A 392 6.99 -5.91 -58.57
C LYS A 392 7.60 -4.61 -59.08
N VAL A 393 8.39 -3.91 -58.27
CA VAL A 393 9.45 -3.02 -58.76
C VAL A 393 10.70 -3.29 -57.92
N ALA A 394 11.79 -3.56 -58.63
CA ALA A 394 13.17 -3.65 -58.15
C ALA A 394 14.00 -2.64 -58.98
N PRO A 395 15.20 -2.25 -58.52
CA PRO A 395 15.71 -0.88 -58.56
C PRO A 395 16.77 -0.65 -59.66
N PRO A 396 17.37 0.55 -59.73
CA PRO A 396 18.80 0.70 -60.00
C PRO A 396 19.65 0.57 -58.72
#